data_AF-Q564R0-F1
#
_entry.id   AF-Q564R0-F1
#
_cell.length_a   1.000
_cell.length_b   1.000
_cell.length_c   1.000
_cell.angle_alpha   90.00
_cell.angle_beta   90.00
_cell.angle_gamma   90.00
#
_symmetry.space_group_name_H-M   'P 1'
#
loop_
_entity.id
_entity.type
_entity.pdbx_description
1 polymer ?
#
loop_
_entity_poly.entity_id
_entity_poly.type
_entity_poly.pdbx_seq_one_letter_code
_entity_poly.pdbx_strand_id
1 'polypeptide(L)'
;MEMIACGTNNTPSSTIKTIRISRIVEIYVTVEEISILVAYVMYKQKLQYRQELCYKSTINGCSLEIGGKEKFFEDQNFMELFFSHLIIILSLTNLISYLSFFYD
;
A
#
# COMPACT_ATOMS: atom_id res chain seq x y z
N MET A 1 -24.31 10.27 12.08
CA MET A 1 -24.08 8.99 11.39
C MET A 1 -22.86 8.38 12.02
N GLU A 2 -23.03 7.26 12.71
CA GLU A 2 -22.07 6.68 13.65
C GLU A 2 -20.77 6.25 12.93
N MET A 3 -19.63 6.63 13.50
CA MET A 3 -18.32 6.11 13.09
C MET A 3 -18.25 4.63 13.49
N ILE A 4 -18.44 3.74 12.53
CA ILE A 4 -18.11 2.32 12.70
C ILE A 4 -16.58 2.24 12.70
N ALA A 5 -16.02 2.12 13.90
CA ALA A 5 -14.64 1.70 14.08
C ALA A 5 -14.51 0.26 13.55
N CYS A 6 -14.00 0.11 12.32
CA CYS A 6 -13.67 -1.20 11.77
C CYS A 6 -12.41 -1.72 12.47
N GLY A 7 -12.63 -2.38 13.61
CA GLY A 7 -11.64 -3.14 14.34
C GLY A 7 -11.59 -4.58 13.83
N THR A 8 -10.81 -4.85 12.78
CA THR A 8 -10.37 -6.20 12.40
C THR A 8 -8.97 -6.15 11.76
N ASN A 9 -7.94 -6.44 12.57
CA ASN A 9 -6.59 -6.88 12.16
C ASN A 9 -5.86 -6.15 11.00
N ASN A 10 -5.93 -4.81 10.95
CA ASN A 10 -5.01 -3.98 10.13
C ASN A 10 -3.57 -3.96 10.69
N THR A 11 -3.08 -5.07 11.23
CA THR A 11 -1.68 -5.15 11.65
C THR A 11 -0.83 -5.12 10.38
N PRO A 12 -0.05 -4.06 10.15
CA PRO A 12 0.73 -3.96 8.93
C PRO A 12 1.75 -5.10 8.93
N SER A 13 1.91 -5.75 7.78
CA SER A 13 2.96 -6.75 7.60
C SER A 13 4.32 -6.18 8.01
N SER A 14 5.27 -7.04 8.36
CA SER A 14 6.66 -6.63 8.61
C SER A 14 7.20 -5.79 7.44
N THR A 15 6.74 -6.06 6.22
CA THR A 15 7.07 -5.27 5.02
C THR A 15 6.54 -3.84 5.11
N ILE A 16 5.27 -3.62 5.44
CA ILE A 16 4.71 -2.26 5.57
C ILE A 16 5.45 -1.48 6.67
N LYS A 17 5.76 -2.13 7.80
CA LYS A 17 6.57 -1.53 8.86
C LYS A 17 7.98 -1.18 8.37
N THR A 18 8.59 -2.03 7.54
CA THR A 18 9.92 -1.80 6.95
C THR A 18 9.89 -0.64 5.97
N ILE A 19 8.86 -0.54 5.13
CA ILE A 19 8.70 0.58 4.19
C ILE A 19 8.55 1.89 4.97
N ARG A 20 7.69 1.90 6.00
CA ARG A 20 7.45 3.08 6.85
C ARG A 20 8.73 3.68 7.44
N ILE A 21 9.68 2.86 7.88
CA ILE A 21 10.94 3.33 8.48
C ILE A 21 12.05 3.59 7.45
N SER A 22 11.80 3.33 6.18
CA SER A 22 12.76 3.53 5.10
C SER A 22 12.63 4.93 4.51
N ARG A 23 13.72 5.45 3.94
CA ARG A 23 13.67 6.71 3.20
C ARG A 23 13.06 6.46 1.81
N ILE A 24 11.77 6.71 1.68
CA ILE A 24 11.03 6.63 0.42
C ILE A 24 11.44 7.82 -0.46
N VAL A 25 11.70 7.54 -1.74
CA VAL A 25 12.12 8.51 -2.75
C VAL A 25 11.06 8.69 -3.80
N GLU A 26 10.47 7.57 -4.26
CA GLU A 26 9.43 7.55 -5.28
C GLU A 26 8.37 6.52 -4.90
N ILE A 27 7.13 6.82 -5.30
CA ILE A 27 6.00 5.91 -5.19
C ILE A 27 5.32 5.91 -6.55
N TYR A 28 5.28 4.76 -7.19
CA TYR A 28 4.55 4.56 -8.43
C TYR A 28 3.26 3.82 -8.10
N VAL A 29 2.12 4.37 -8.51
CA VAL A 29 0.80 3.78 -8.28
C VAL A 29 0.11 3.61 -9.63
N THR A 30 -0.32 2.38 -9.92
CA THR A 30 -1.19 2.05 -11.05
C THR A 30 -2.52 1.57 -10.48
N VAL A 31 -3.61 2.22 -10.86
CA VAL A 31 -4.97 1.87 -10.44
C VAL A 31 -5.66 1.22 -11.63
N GLU A 32 -6.19 0.02 -11.43
CA GLU A 32 -7.00 -0.73 -12.38
C GLU A 32 -8.40 -0.95 -11.79
N GLU A 33 -9.32 -1.52 -12.57
CA GLU A 33 -10.71 -1.76 -12.12
C GLU A 33 -10.79 -2.61 -10.85
N ILE A 34 -9.95 -3.64 -10.75
CA ILE A 34 -9.98 -4.63 -9.66
C ILE A 34 -8.66 -4.71 -8.89
N SER A 35 -7.72 -3.79 -9.13
CA SER A 35 -6.39 -3.85 -8.52
C SER A 35 -5.73 -2.49 -8.33
N ILE A 36 -4.82 -2.42 -7.35
CA ILE A 36 -3.84 -1.34 -7.23
C ILE A 36 -2.46 -1.98 -7.15
N LEU A 37 -1.60 -1.65 -8.11
CA LEU A 37 -0.17 -1.96 -8.05
C LEU A 37 0.58 -0.74 -7.53
N VAL A 38 1.36 -0.91 -6.47
CA VAL A 38 2.22 0.15 -5.93
C VAL A 38 3.66 -0.34 -5.79
N ALA A 39 4.59 0.48 -6.29
CA ALA A 39 6.03 0.29 -6.12
C ALA A 39 6.62 1.42 -5.29
N TYR A 40 7.18 1.08 -4.13
CA TYR A 40 7.93 2.00 -3.28
C TYR A 40 9.42 1.89 -3.58
N VAL A 41 10.03 2.98 -4.05
CA VAL A 41 11.49 3.09 -4.22
C VAL A 41 12.07 3.74 -2.97
N MET A 42 12.99 3.03 -2.32
CA MET A 42 13.56 3.39 -1.03
C MET A 42 15.08 3.37 -1.07
N TYR A 43 15.75 4.25 -0.30
CA TYR A 43 17.18 4.13 -0.04
C TYR A 43 17.45 3.35 1.24
N LYS A 44 18.37 2.39 1.15
CA LYS A 44 19.00 1.74 2.31
C LYS A 44 20.50 1.65 2.06
N GLN A 45 21.30 2.21 2.96
CA GLN A 45 22.78 2.14 2.89
C GLN A 45 23.37 2.58 1.52
N LYS A 46 22.85 3.67 0.94
CA LYS A 46 23.24 4.22 -0.39
C LYS A 46 22.80 3.39 -1.60
N LEU A 47 22.11 2.26 -1.40
CA LEU A 47 21.50 1.47 -2.48
C LEU A 47 20.00 1.76 -2.56
N GLN A 48 19.47 1.81 -3.78
CA GLN A 48 18.04 1.88 -4.03
C GLN A 48 17.44 0.47 -4.03
N TYR A 49 16.29 0.33 -3.38
CA TYR A 49 15.52 -0.91 -3.34
C TYR A 49 14.07 -0.60 -3.71
N ARG A 50 13.48 -1.47 -4.53
CA ARG A 50 12.08 -1.40 -4.92
C ARG A 50 11.30 -2.48 -4.19
N GLN A 51 10.21 -2.09 -3.53
CA GLN A 51 9.27 -3.01 -2.90
C GLN A 51 7.90 -2.83 -3.54
N GLU A 52 7.37 -3.91 -4.11
CA GLU A 52 6.07 -3.94 -4.77
C GLU A 52 5.01 -4.54 -3.85
N LEU A 53 3.82 -3.97 -3.92
CA LEU A 53 2.61 -4.46 -3.27
C LEU A 53 1.51 -4.43 -4.32
N CYS A 54 0.72 -5.50 -4.39
CA CYS A 54 -0.47 -5.55 -5.24
C CYS A 54 -1.69 -5.81 -4.37
N TYR A 55 -2.63 -4.86 -4.38
CA TYR A 55 -3.93 -4.96 -3.72
C TYR A 55 -4.94 -5.40 -4.77
N LYS A 56 -5.69 -6.47 -4.52
CA LYS A 56 -6.65 -7.01 -5.49
C LYS A 56 -8.03 -7.19 -4.85
N SER A 57 -9.07 -6.91 -5.62
CA SER A 57 -10.45 -7.25 -5.26
C SER A 57 -10.63 -8.77 -5.31
N THR A 58 -11.41 -9.32 -4.37
CA THR A 58 -11.79 -10.73 -4.33
C THR A 58 -13.30 -10.86 -4.04
N ILE A 59 -13.87 -12.06 -4.19
CA ILE A 59 -15.32 -12.28 -3.99
C ILE A 59 -15.78 -11.86 -2.58
N ASN A 60 -14.93 -12.06 -1.56
CA ASN A 60 -15.28 -11.86 -0.14
C ASN A 60 -14.45 -10.76 0.55
N GLY A 61 -13.87 -9.83 -0.21
CA GLY A 61 -13.01 -8.78 0.36
C GLY A 61 -11.83 -8.44 -0.56
N CYS A 62 -10.61 -8.45 -0.04
CA CYS A 62 -9.41 -8.18 -0.83
C CYS A 62 -8.22 -9.08 -0.49
N SER A 63 -7.24 -9.09 -1.39
CA SER A 63 -5.93 -9.70 -1.16
C SER A 63 -4.81 -8.69 -1.32
N LEU A 64 -3.70 -8.95 -0.63
CA LEU A 64 -2.46 -8.20 -0.70
C LEU A 64 -1.32 -9.15 -1.01
N GLU A 65 -0.70 -8.96 -2.17
CA GLU A 65 0.49 -9.69 -2.59
C GLU A 65 1.77 -8.90 -2.26
N ILE A 66 2.67 -9.53 -1.52
CA ILE A 66 3.97 -8.95 -1.12
C ILE A 66 5.06 -10.01 -1.26
N GLY A 67 6.01 -9.78 -2.17
CA GLY A 67 7.16 -10.69 -2.35
C GLY A 67 6.73 -12.12 -2.69
N GLY A 68 5.70 -12.28 -3.52
CA GLY A 68 5.13 -13.57 -3.93
C GLY A 68 4.27 -14.27 -2.87
N LYS A 69 4.03 -13.62 -1.71
CA LYS A 69 3.10 -14.12 -0.69
C LYS A 69 1.81 -13.33 -0.74
N GLU A 70 0.69 -14.03 -0.74
CA GLU A 70 -0.63 -13.42 -0.71
C GLU A 70 -1.24 -13.52 0.69
N LYS A 71 -1.86 -12.42 1.15
CA LYS A 71 -2.64 -12.37 2.38
C LYS A 71 -4.05 -11.89 2.06
N PHE A 72 -5.05 -12.61 2.55
CA PHE A 72 -6.46 -12.28 2.38
C PHE A 72 -7.00 -11.44 3.56
N PHE A 73 -7.92 -10.55 3.25
CA PHE A 73 -8.63 -9.68 4.18
C PHE A 73 -10.13 -9.75 3.85
N GLU A 74 -10.84 -10.54 4.63
CA GLU A 74 -12.28 -10.72 4.50
C GLU A 74 -13.02 -9.42 4.84
N ASP A 75 -14.09 -9.13 4.11
CA ASP A 75 -14.96 -7.96 4.30
C ASP A 75 -14.24 -6.59 4.22
N GLN A 76 -13.06 -6.53 3.60
CA GLN A 76 -12.31 -5.29 3.38
C GLN A 76 -12.26 -4.90 1.90
N ASN A 77 -12.40 -3.60 1.63
CA ASN A 77 -12.21 -3.03 0.29
C ASN A 77 -10.71 -2.81 0.01
N PHE A 78 -10.24 -3.23 -1.18
CA PHE A 78 -8.82 -3.13 -1.53
C PHE A 78 -8.30 -1.69 -1.61
N MET A 79 -9.14 -0.71 -2.01
CA MET A 79 -8.78 0.70 -2.04
C MET A 79 -8.66 1.27 -0.63
N GLU A 80 -9.60 0.95 0.26
CA GLU A 80 -9.52 1.38 1.66
C GLU A 80 -8.29 0.79 2.35
N LEU A 81 -7.99 -0.49 2.10
CA LEU A 81 -6.79 -1.15 2.61
C LEU A 81 -5.53 -0.45 2.08
N PHE A 82 -5.47 -0.15 0.78
CA PHE A 82 -4.37 0.60 0.18
C PHE A 82 -4.17 1.97 0.85
N PHE A 83 -5.22 2.80 0.96
CA PHE A 83 -5.11 4.12 1.58
C PHE A 83 -4.72 4.04 3.05
N SER A 84 -5.23 3.04 3.78
CA SER A 84 -4.85 2.83 5.19
C SER A 84 -3.35 2.52 5.32
N HIS A 85 -2.80 1.66 4.47
CA HIS A 85 -1.38 1.36 4.44
C HIS A 85 -0.54 2.55 3.97
N LEU A 86 -1.02 3.28 2.97
CA LEU A 86 -0.35 4.48 2.45
C LEU A 86 -0.23 5.55 3.55
N ILE A 87 -1.29 5.80 4.32
CA ILE A 87 -1.27 6.71 5.48
C ILE A 87 -0.21 6.28 6.49
N ILE A 88 -0.17 4.99 6.83
CA ILE A 88 0.81 4.45 7.79
C ILE A 88 2.24 4.65 7.27
N ILE A 89 2.47 4.35 5.99
CA ILE A 89 3.78 4.45 5.33
C ILE A 89 4.26 5.90 5.29
N LEU A 90 3.38 6.82 4.89
CA LEU A 90 3.71 8.23 4.72
C LEU A 90 3.72 9.03 6.03
N SER A 91 3.27 8.44 7.15
CA SER A 91 3.20 9.12 8.45
C SER A 91 4.51 9.73 8.96
N LEU A 92 5.66 9.32 8.43
CA LEU A 92 6.99 9.85 8.78
C LEU A 92 7.60 10.75 7.69
N THR A 93 6.89 10.97 6.59
CA THR A 93 7.39 11.72 5.42
C THR A 93 6.86 13.15 5.44
N ASN A 94 7.75 14.13 5.44
CA ASN A 94 7.39 15.55 5.52
C ASN A 94 7.11 16.22 4.17
N LEU A 95 7.47 15.58 3.05
CA LEU A 95 7.30 16.14 1.71
C LEU A 95 6.95 15.03 0.71
N ILE A 96 5.89 15.26 -0.05
CA ILE A 96 5.47 14.40 -1.16
C ILE A 96 5.30 15.28 -2.38
N SER A 97 5.95 14.92 -3.48
CA SER A 97 5.69 15.47 -4.80
C SER A 97 5.00 14.40 -5.63
N TYR A 98 3.93 14.77 -6.35
CA TYR A 98 3.17 13.82 -7.17
C TYR A 98 3.16 14.25 -8.63
N LEU A 99 3.18 13.26 -9.52
CA LEU A 99 2.98 13.42 -10.95
C LEU A 99 1.98 12.34 -11.39
N SER A 100 0.90 12.73 -12.06
CA SER A 100 -0.14 11.84 -12.54
C SER A 100 -0.18 11.84 -14.06
N PHE A 101 -0.31 10.66 -14.66
CA PHE A 101 -0.55 10.48 -16.08
C PHE A 101 -1.91 9.81 -16.26
N PHE A 102 -2.67 10.27 -17.26
CA PHE A 102 -3.92 9.64 -17.68
C PHE A 102 -3.66 9.01 -19.06
N TYR A 103 -3.95 7.72 -19.20
CA TYR A 103 -4.00 7.05 -20.49
C TYR A 103 -5.49 6.88 -20.83
N ASP A 104 -5.87 7.36 -22.01
CA ASP A 104 -7.20 7.15 -22.60
C ASP A 104 -7.41 5.68 -23.02
#